data_AF-A0A7V9ZN84-F1
#
_entry.id   AF-A0A7V9ZN84-F1
#
_cell.length_a   1.000
_cell.length_b   1.000
_cell.length_c   1.000
_cell.angle_alpha   90.00
_cell.angle_beta   90.00
_cell.angle_gamma   90.00
#
_symmetry.space_group_name_H-M   'P 1'
#
loop_
_entity.id
_entity.type
_entity.pdbx_description
1 polymer ?
#
loop_
_entity_poly.entity_id
_entity_poly.type
_entity_poly.pdbx_seq_one_letter_code
_entity_poly.pdbx_strand_id
1 'polypeptide(L)'
;MPDLDFAAHNTLYATHGLHAYAAKCPPQLVNYGLHYYSKPGEIVLDPMTGSGTTLVEAKLMGRHAVGYDIDPLARLIAQVKSSKLQDGWVEQAYETIYKKATKDIAALKSRKVSSALRARATPPDFDNRNYWFDKQVSAALAILAHLNFTRFSGHEV
;
A
#
# COMPACT_ATOMS: atom_id res chain seq x y z
N MET A 1 0.76 29.06 17.70
CA MET A 1 1.00 28.08 16.61
C MET A 1 1.98 27.06 17.16
N PRO A 2 1.69 25.76 17.08
CA PRO A 2 2.70 24.74 17.37
C PRO A 2 3.88 24.89 16.41
N ASP A 3 5.04 24.39 16.82
CA ASP A 3 6.20 24.27 15.94
C ASP A 3 5.84 23.35 14.75
N LEU A 4 6.10 23.83 13.53
CA LEU A 4 5.77 23.13 12.28
C LEU A 4 6.97 22.36 11.71
N ASP A 5 8.06 22.23 12.47
CA ASP A 5 9.25 21.47 12.04
C ASP A 5 8.99 19.95 11.95
N PHE A 6 8.08 19.44 12.78
CA PHE A 6 7.76 18.02 13.00
C PHE A 6 8.96 17.07 13.08
N ALA A 7 10.18 17.56 13.32
CA ALA A 7 11.42 16.79 13.15
C ALA A 7 11.56 15.66 14.17
N ALA A 8 11.04 15.88 15.39
CA ALA A 8 11.00 14.88 16.45
C ALA A 8 9.75 13.96 16.40
N HIS A 9 8.84 14.15 15.44
CA HIS A 9 7.58 13.43 15.41
C HIS A 9 7.63 12.18 14.51
N ASN A 10 6.95 11.11 14.93
CA ASN A 10 6.75 9.96 14.08
C ASN A 10 5.77 10.31 12.94
N THR A 11 6.23 10.32 11.69
CA THR A 11 5.41 10.60 10.50
C THR A 11 4.95 9.34 9.77
N LEU A 12 5.18 8.16 10.36
CA LEU A 12 4.94 6.84 9.77
C LEU A 12 3.84 6.03 10.49
N TYR A 13 3.16 6.60 11.49
CA TYR A 13 2.09 5.90 12.21
C TYR A 13 0.89 5.55 11.31
N ALA A 14 0.03 4.65 11.81
CA ALA A 14 -1.09 4.10 11.07
C ALA A 14 -0.62 3.57 9.69
N THR A 15 -1.23 4.06 8.61
CA THR A 15 -0.89 3.66 7.24
C THR A 15 0.04 4.65 6.54
N HIS A 16 0.54 5.69 7.22
CA HIS A 16 1.43 6.70 6.61
C HIS A 16 2.77 6.12 6.16
N GLY A 17 3.20 5.03 6.77
CA GLY A 17 4.42 4.30 6.43
C GLY A 17 4.30 3.29 5.29
N LEU A 18 3.13 3.06 4.70
CA LEU A 18 2.95 2.04 3.66
C LEU A 18 3.72 2.33 2.36
N HIS A 19 4.02 3.59 2.07
CA HIS A 19 4.78 3.96 0.87
C HIS A 19 5.60 5.25 1.08
N ALA A 20 6.83 5.27 0.57
CA ALA A 20 7.73 6.42 0.60
C ALA A 20 7.49 7.41 -0.55
N TYR A 21 6.23 7.81 -0.75
CA TYR A 21 5.87 8.75 -1.83
C TYR A 21 6.60 10.09 -1.65
N ALA A 22 7.13 10.63 -2.74
CA ALA A 22 7.89 11.88 -2.71
C ALA A 22 7.02 13.06 -2.24
N ALA A 23 7.63 14.00 -1.50
CA ALA A 23 6.96 15.22 -1.02
C ALA A 23 5.66 14.96 -0.22
N LYS A 24 5.58 13.86 0.54
CA LYS A 24 4.45 13.56 1.42
C LYS A 24 4.29 14.64 2.51
N CYS A 25 3.09 15.20 2.64
CA CYS A 25 2.74 16.12 3.71
C CYS A 25 2.88 15.45 5.10
N PRO A 26 3.51 16.09 6.10
CA PRO A 26 3.57 15.57 7.47
C PRO A 26 2.16 15.36 8.05
N PRO A 27 1.84 14.17 8.60
CA PRO A 27 0.52 13.89 9.16
C PRO A 27 0.07 14.90 10.23
N GLN A 28 1.01 15.38 11.06
CA GLN A 28 0.75 16.33 12.14
C GLN A 28 0.21 17.67 11.63
N LEU A 29 0.71 18.15 10.50
CA LEU A 29 0.23 19.39 9.88
C LEU A 29 -1.24 19.24 9.46
N VAL A 30 -1.57 18.11 8.84
CA VAL A 30 -2.94 17.83 8.40
C VAL A 30 -3.86 17.62 9.60
N ASN A 31 -3.41 16.88 10.61
CA ASN A 31 -4.14 16.68 11.86
C ASN A 31 -4.50 18.02 12.51
N TYR A 32 -3.53 18.93 12.62
CA TYR A 32 -3.75 20.28 13.12
C TYR A 32 -4.82 21.01 12.29
N GLY A 33 -4.66 21.07 10.97
CA GLY A 33 -5.64 21.73 10.11
C GLY A 33 -7.06 21.17 10.27
N LEU A 34 -7.20 19.84 10.26
CA LEU A 34 -8.48 19.17 10.44
C LEU A 34 -9.10 19.40 11.81
N HIS A 35 -8.29 19.51 12.86
CA HIS A 35 -8.78 19.74 14.21
C HIS A 35 -9.47 21.11 14.34
N TYR A 36 -8.88 22.15 13.75
CA TYR A 36 -9.39 23.52 13.86
C TYR A 36 -10.44 23.88 12.82
N TYR A 37 -10.39 23.27 11.64
CA TYR A 37 -11.23 23.67 10.49
C TYR A 37 -12.27 22.63 10.06
N SER A 38 -12.43 21.54 10.81
CA SER A 38 -13.50 20.55 10.56
C SER A 38 -13.98 19.90 11.85
N LYS A 39 -15.18 19.32 11.82
CA LYS A 39 -15.77 18.55 12.92
C LYS A 39 -15.90 17.07 12.54
N PRO A 40 -15.87 16.14 13.52
CA PRO A 40 -16.22 14.74 13.26
C PRO A 40 -17.55 14.63 12.50
N GLY A 41 -17.62 13.72 11.53
CA GLY A 41 -18.78 13.54 10.64
C GLY A 41 -18.84 14.49 9.44
N GLU A 42 -18.02 15.54 9.37
CA GLU A 42 -17.94 16.40 8.18
C GLU A 42 -17.12 15.75 7.06
N ILE A 43 -17.27 16.28 5.84
CA ILE A 43 -16.55 15.83 4.64
C ILE A 43 -15.35 16.75 4.39
N VAL A 44 -14.17 16.16 4.24
CA VAL A 44 -12.94 16.82 3.84
C VAL A 44 -12.66 16.53 2.37
N LEU A 45 -12.47 17.58 1.56
CA LEU A 45 -12.04 17.45 0.17
C LEU A 45 -10.57 17.85 0.03
N ASP A 46 -9.78 16.98 -0.60
CA ASP A 46 -8.39 17.25 -0.98
C ASP A 46 -8.21 17.12 -2.50
N PRO A 47 -8.12 18.23 -3.25
CA PRO A 47 -8.06 18.20 -4.71
C PRO A 47 -6.68 17.79 -5.27
N MET A 48 -5.65 17.70 -4.41
CA MET A 48 -4.27 17.34 -4.78
C MET A 48 -3.70 16.39 -3.71
N THR A 49 -4.37 15.25 -3.53
CA THR A 49 -4.19 14.44 -2.33
C THR A 49 -2.85 13.71 -2.25
N GLY A 50 -2.13 13.61 -3.38
CA GLY A 50 -0.88 12.86 -3.48
C GLY A 50 -1.06 11.45 -2.92
N SER A 51 -0.17 11.04 -2.01
CA SER A 51 -0.28 9.74 -1.33
C SER A 51 -1.38 9.65 -0.26
N GLY A 52 -2.26 10.64 -0.13
CA GLY A 52 -3.46 10.56 0.69
C GLY A 52 -3.25 10.76 2.20
N THR A 53 -2.24 11.52 2.64
CA THR A 53 -2.07 11.86 4.08
C THR A 53 -3.36 12.46 4.65
N THR A 54 -3.99 13.39 3.92
CA THR A 54 -5.25 14.03 4.31
C THR A 54 -6.39 13.03 4.50
N LEU A 55 -6.51 12.06 3.59
CA LEU A 55 -7.57 11.05 3.66
C LEU A 55 -7.41 10.13 4.88
N VAL A 56 -6.17 9.78 5.21
CA VAL A 56 -5.86 8.97 6.38
C VAL A 56 -6.17 9.74 7.67
N GLU A 57 -5.67 10.97 7.80
CA GLU A 57 -5.89 11.78 9.01
C GLU A 57 -7.37 12.12 9.20
N ALA A 58 -8.09 12.49 8.14
CA ALA A 58 -9.52 12.73 8.20
C ALA A 58 -10.26 11.51 8.74
N LYS A 59 -9.97 10.31 8.22
CA LYS A 59 -10.58 9.06 8.71
C LYS A 59 -10.21 8.74 10.16
N LEU A 60 -8.95 8.88 10.55
CA LEU A 60 -8.50 8.68 11.94
C LEU A 60 -9.21 9.63 12.92
N MET A 61 -9.52 10.84 12.47
CA MET A 61 -10.23 11.85 13.24
C MET A 61 -11.77 11.75 13.13
N GLY A 62 -12.30 10.70 12.48
CA GLY A 62 -13.74 10.48 12.36
C GLY A 62 -14.45 11.42 11.38
N ARG A 63 -13.75 11.92 10.36
CA ARG A 63 -14.32 12.66 9.22
C ARG A 63 -14.47 11.74 8.00
N HIS A 64 -15.35 12.12 7.09
CA HIS A 64 -15.36 11.59 5.73
C HIS A 64 -14.31 12.31 4.89
N ALA A 65 -13.76 11.64 3.87
CA ALA A 65 -12.71 12.22 3.05
C ALA A 65 -12.85 11.82 1.58
N VAL A 66 -12.67 12.79 0.69
CA VAL A 66 -12.64 12.63 -0.76
C VAL A 66 -11.34 13.24 -1.27
N GLY A 67 -10.60 12.50 -2.08
CA GLY A 67 -9.32 12.93 -2.62
C GLY A 67 -9.26 12.77 -4.13
N TYR A 68 -8.69 13.77 -4.81
CA TYR A 68 -8.36 13.72 -6.22
C TYR A 68 -6.85 13.91 -6.41
N ASP A 69 -6.30 13.24 -7.42
CA ASP A 69 -4.94 13.49 -7.89
C ASP A 69 -4.86 13.10 -9.37
N ILE A 70 -3.99 13.76 -10.12
CA ILE A 70 -3.75 13.44 -11.53
C ILE A 70 -2.88 12.20 -11.68
N ASP A 71 -1.97 11.93 -10.72
CA ASP A 71 -1.10 10.78 -10.76
C ASP A 71 -1.86 9.50 -10.38
N PRO A 72 -2.00 8.52 -11.31
CA PRO A 72 -2.67 7.26 -11.01
C PRO A 72 -1.98 6.47 -9.90
N LEU A 73 -0.65 6.56 -9.74
CA LEU A 73 0.07 5.89 -8.66
C LEU A 73 -0.26 6.54 -7.31
N ALA A 74 -0.24 7.87 -7.24
CA ALA A 74 -0.65 8.61 -6.06
C ALA A 74 -2.06 8.22 -5.60
N ARG A 75 -3.02 8.15 -6.54
CA ARG A 75 -4.39 7.69 -6.26
C ARG A 75 -4.44 6.26 -5.71
N LEU A 76 -3.71 5.32 -6.31
CA LEU A 76 -3.66 3.94 -5.83
C LEU A 76 -3.11 3.88 -4.39
N ILE A 77 -2.02 4.61 -4.11
CA ILE A 77 -1.42 4.67 -2.78
C ILE A 77 -2.41 5.29 -1.77
N ALA A 78 -3.05 6.40 -2.12
CA ALA A 78 -4.05 7.07 -1.28
C ALA A 78 -5.25 6.16 -0.98
N GLN A 79 -5.72 5.42 -1.99
CA GLN A 79 -6.79 4.43 -1.84
C GLN A 79 -6.36 3.33 -0.87
N VAL A 80 -5.22 2.68 -1.08
CA VAL A 80 -4.72 1.61 -0.20
C VAL A 80 -4.53 2.11 1.24
N LYS A 81 -3.90 3.27 1.43
CA LYS A 81 -3.63 3.83 2.77
C LYS A 81 -4.90 4.20 3.53
N SER A 82 -5.92 4.66 2.83
CA SER A 82 -7.14 5.15 3.47
C SER A 82 -8.26 4.11 3.52
N SER A 83 -8.13 2.98 2.82
CA SER A 83 -9.16 1.93 2.81
C SER A 83 -9.22 1.22 4.16
N LYS A 84 -10.43 1.14 4.73
CA LYS A 84 -10.66 0.34 5.93
C LYS A 84 -10.70 -1.12 5.51
N LEU A 85 -9.85 -1.94 6.10
CA LEU A 85 -9.91 -3.39 5.94
C LEU A 85 -10.90 -3.97 6.96
N GLN A 86 -11.57 -5.05 6.57
CA GLN A 86 -12.40 -5.82 7.51
C GLN A 86 -11.51 -6.63 8.45
N ASP A 87 -11.96 -6.77 9.69
CA ASP A 87 -11.27 -7.58 10.70
C ASP A 87 -11.14 -9.03 10.21
N GLY A 88 -9.97 -9.63 10.42
CA GLY A 88 -9.69 -11.00 9.98
C GLY A 88 -9.36 -11.16 8.49
N TRP A 89 -9.61 -10.13 7.65
CA TRP A 89 -9.29 -10.21 6.22
C TRP A 89 -7.77 -10.25 6.00
N VAL A 90 -7.01 -9.48 6.77
CA VAL A 90 -5.55 -9.44 6.66
C VAL A 90 -4.95 -10.80 7.00
N GLU A 91 -5.42 -11.44 8.07
CA GLU A 91 -5.00 -12.77 8.49
C GLU A 91 -5.33 -13.81 7.41
N GLN A 92 -6.54 -13.76 6.85
CA GLN A 92 -6.96 -14.66 5.77
C GLN A 92 -6.12 -14.47 4.49
N ALA A 93 -5.87 -13.22 4.12
CA ALA A 93 -5.03 -12.87 2.98
C ALA A 93 -3.59 -13.36 3.21
N TYR A 94 -3.03 -13.11 4.39
CA TYR A 94 -1.72 -13.59 4.80
C TYR A 94 -1.62 -15.12 4.69
N GLU A 95 -2.54 -15.85 5.32
CA GLU A 95 -2.57 -17.32 5.31
C GLU A 95 -2.64 -17.87 3.89
N THR A 96 -3.47 -17.25 3.04
CA THR A 96 -3.64 -17.64 1.65
C THR A 96 -2.36 -17.42 0.85
N ILE A 97 -1.76 -16.23 0.97
CA ILE A 97 -0.53 -15.87 0.27
C ILE A 97 0.62 -16.75 0.75
N TYR A 98 0.78 -16.93 2.06
CA TYR A 98 1.85 -17.70 2.67
C TYR A 98 1.83 -19.18 2.24
N LYS A 99 0.67 -19.83 2.33
CA LYS A 99 0.49 -21.23 1.91
C LYS A 99 0.80 -21.41 0.41
N LYS A 100 0.27 -20.53 -0.44
CA LYS A 100 0.51 -20.59 -1.89
C LYS A 100 1.97 -20.32 -2.24
N ALA A 101 2.56 -19.27 -1.69
CA ALA A 101 3.95 -18.90 -1.93
C ALA A 101 4.92 -20.02 -1.49
N THR A 102 4.69 -20.60 -0.31
CA THR A 102 5.56 -21.67 0.22
C THR A 102 5.50 -22.93 -0.65
N LYS A 103 4.30 -23.30 -1.09
CA LYS A 103 4.10 -24.41 -2.04
C LYS A 103 4.80 -24.15 -3.38
N ASP A 104 4.63 -22.96 -3.94
CA ASP A 104 5.21 -22.58 -5.23
C ASP A 104 6.75 -22.52 -5.15
N ILE A 105 7.31 -21.97 -4.07
CA ILE A 105 8.75 -21.96 -3.80
C ILE A 105 9.31 -23.38 -3.65
N ALA A 106 8.63 -24.27 -2.92
CA ALA A 106 9.05 -25.66 -2.76
C ALA A 106 9.05 -26.42 -4.10
N ALA A 107 8.02 -26.22 -4.91
CA ALA A 107 7.93 -26.81 -6.25
C ALA A 107 9.08 -26.35 -7.15
N LEU A 108 9.42 -25.05 -7.14
CA LEU A 108 10.55 -24.49 -7.90
C LEU A 108 11.89 -25.11 -7.50
N LYS A 109 12.14 -25.31 -6.21
CA LYS A 109 13.37 -25.97 -5.72
C LYS A 109 13.48 -27.43 -6.17
N SER A 110 12.36 -28.14 -6.28
CA SER A 110 12.34 -29.57 -6.62
C SER A 110 12.55 -29.89 -8.12
N ARG A 111 12.70 -28.88 -8.99
CA ARG A 111 12.76 -28.98 -10.47
C ARG A 111 11.54 -29.64 -11.16
N LYS A 112 10.56 -30.17 -10.42
CA LYS A 112 9.26 -30.64 -10.91
C LYS A 112 8.25 -29.48 -11.01
N VAL A 113 8.52 -28.55 -11.91
CA VAL A 113 7.75 -27.30 -12.04
C VAL A 113 6.82 -27.39 -13.25
N SER A 114 5.52 -27.10 -13.06
CA SER A 114 4.60 -26.94 -14.19
C SER A 114 4.99 -25.73 -15.05
N SER A 115 4.66 -25.76 -16.34
CA SER A 115 4.88 -24.63 -17.26
C SER A 115 4.22 -23.34 -16.73
N ALA A 116 3.01 -23.45 -16.18
CA ALA A 116 2.27 -22.34 -15.57
C ALA A 116 3.00 -21.73 -14.36
N LEU A 117 3.62 -22.54 -13.50
CA LEU A 117 4.38 -22.01 -12.37
C LEU A 117 5.69 -21.38 -12.82
N ARG A 118 6.37 -21.93 -13.85
CA ARG A 118 7.56 -21.28 -14.43
C ARG A 118 7.24 -19.90 -14.98
N ALA A 119 6.16 -19.77 -15.77
CA ALA A 119 5.75 -18.49 -16.33
C ALA A 119 5.45 -17.44 -15.25
N ARG A 120 4.80 -17.84 -14.14
CA ARG A 120 4.54 -16.97 -12.98
C ARG A 120 5.79 -16.65 -12.14
N ALA A 121 6.84 -17.46 -12.21
CA ALA A 121 8.07 -17.20 -11.49
C ALA A 121 9.08 -16.39 -12.32
N THR A 122 8.74 -16.05 -13.57
CA THR A 122 9.59 -15.24 -14.44
C THR A 122 9.50 -13.77 -14.02
N PRO A 123 10.59 -13.16 -13.51
CA PRO A 123 10.58 -11.75 -13.16
C PRO A 123 10.44 -10.86 -14.41
N PRO A 124 9.86 -9.65 -14.28
CA PRO A 124 9.77 -8.70 -15.39
C PRO A 124 11.17 -8.33 -15.88
N ASP A 125 11.30 -8.10 -17.19
CA ASP A 125 12.58 -7.74 -17.81
C ASP A 125 12.72 -6.23 -17.96
N PHE A 126 13.75 -5.67 -17.32
CA PHE A 126 14.06 -4.24 -17.37
C PHE A 126 15.54 -4.01 -17.03
N ASP A 127 16.06 -2.87 -17.50
CA ASP A 127 17.47 -2.51 -17.38
C ASP A 127 17.93 -2.49 -15.92
N ASN A 128 19.14 -2.97 -15.68
CA ASN A 128 19.78 -3.02 -14.35
C ASN A 128 19.00 -3.80 -13.27
N ARG A 129 18.00 -4.62 -13.61
CA ARG A 129 17.26 -5.42 -12.62
C ARG A 129 18.19 -6.23 -11.70
N ASN A 130 19.14 -6.96 -12.28
CA ASN A 130 20.06 -7.80 -11.51
C ASN A 130 21.15 -7.02 -10.75
N TYR A 131 21.27 -5.71 -10.99
CA TYR A 131 22.12 -4.82 -10.21
C TYR A 131 21.39 -4.41 -8.92
N TRP A 132 20.10 -4.06 -9.03
CA TRP A 132 19.28 -3.65 -7.89
C TRP A 132 18.74 -4.81 -7.06
N PHE A 133 18.54 -5.98 -7.67
CA PHE A 133 17.90 -7.13 -7.03
C PHE A 133 18.66 -8.43 -7.34
N ASP A 134 18.90 -9.25 -6.31
CA ASP A 134 19.41 -10.60 -6.51
C ASP A 134 18.44 -11.45 -7.35
N LYS A 135 18.98 -12.43 -8.09
CA LYS A 135 18.18 -13.30 -8.97
C LYS A 135 17.14 -14.12 -8.19
N GLN A 136 17.50 -14.60 -7.00
CA GLN A 136 16.59 -15.36 -6.15
C GLN A 136 15.49 -14.47 -5.58
N VAL A 137 15.85 -13.25 -5.16
CA VAL A 137 14.88 -12.25 -4.69
C VAL A 137 13.91 -11.89 -5.80
N SER A 138 14.40 -11.63 -7.01
CA SER A 138 13.57 -11.32 -8.18
C SER A 138 12.59 -12.46 -8.50
N ALA A 139 13.04 -13.71 -8.45
CA ALA A 139 12.19 -14.87 -8.67
C ALA A 139 11.13 -15.04 -7.56
N ALA A 140 11.49 -14.83 -6.30
CA ALA A 140 10.55 -14.88 -5.18
C ALA A 140 9.49 -13.76 -5.27
N LEU A 141 9.90 -12.55 -5.63
CA LEU A 141 9.00 -11.41 -5.85
C LEU A 141 8.05 -11.66 -7.03
N ALA A 142 8.51 -12.29 -8.11
CA ALA A 142 7.65 -12.68 -9.23
C ALA A 142 6.52 -13.60 -8.77
N ILE A 143 6.82 -14.63 -7.97
CA ILE A 143 5.81 -15.53 -7.40
C ILE A 143 4.77 -14.73 -6.61
N LEU A 144 5.22 -13.85 -5.70
CA LEU A 144 4.33 -13.04 -4.88
C LEU A 144 3.46 -12.10 -5.72
N ALA A 145 4.04 -11.44 -6.72
CA ALA A 145 3.30 -10.53 -7.62
C ALA A 145 2.15 -11.25 -8.32
N HIS A 146 2.37 -12.49 -8.78
CA HIS A 146 1.33 -13.28 -9.46
C HIS A 146 0.24 -13.82 -8.54
N LEU A 147 0.48 -13.93 -7.23
CA LEU A 147 -0.55 -14.30 -6.25
C LEU A 147 -1.54 -13.17 -5.98
N ASN A 148 -1.15 -11.92 -6.24
CA ASN A 148 -1.99 -10.74 -6.04
C ASN A 148 -2.97 -10.48 -7.20
N PHE A 149 -2.74 -11.02 -8.40
CA PHE A 149 -3.58 -10.78 -9.58
C PHE A 149 -4.82 -11.67 -9.68
N THR A 150 -4.95 -12.73 -8.87
CA THR A 150 -6.25 -13.39 -8.70
C THR A 150 -7.13 -12.48 -7.87
N ARG A 151 -7.95 -11.66 -8.56
CA ARG A 151 -8.99 -10.80 -7.99
C ARG A 151 -9.57 -11.42 -6.73
N PHE A 152 -9.26 -10.85 -5.57
CA PHE A 152 -10.06 -10.98 -4.35
C PHE A 152 -11.38 -10.23 -4.61
N SER A 153 -12.18 -10.78 -5.52
CA SER A 153 -13.39 -10.22 -6.11
C SER A 153 -14.59 -10.48 -5.20
N GLY A 154 -14.46 -10.04 -3.94
CA GLY A 154 -15.56 -10.05 -2.97
C GLY A 154 -15.98 -8.65 -2.55
N HIS A 155 -15.09 -7.66 -2.66
CA HIS A 155 -15.36 -6.30 -2.21
C HIS A 155 -14.90 -5.31 -3.27
N GLU A 156 -15.86 -4.75 -4.00
CA GLU A 156 -15.67 -3.43 -4.60
C GLU A 156 -15.36 -2.45 -3.47
N VAL A 157 -14.23 -1.75 -3.60
CA VAL A 157 -13.73 -0.73 -2.67
C VAL A 157 -14.41 0.59 -2.98
#